data_AF-A0A5N5LQM0-F1
#
_entry.id   AF-A0A5N5LQM0-F1
#
_cell.length_a   1.000
_cell.length_b   1.000
_cell.length_c   1.000
_cell.angle_alpha   90.00
_cell.angle_beta   90.00
_cell.angle_gamma   90.00
#
_symmetry.space_group_name_H-M   'P 1'
#
loop_
_entity.id
_entity.type
_entity.pdbx_description
1 polymer ?
#
loop_
_entity_poly.entity_id
_entity_poly.type
_entity_poly.pdbx_seq_one_letter_code
_entity_poly.pdbx_strand_id
1 'polypeptide(L)'
;MMMMMQASDRFNINSQLEHLQAKYVGTGHADLNRFEWAVNIQRDSYASYIGHYPMLAYFALAENESIGRERYNFMQVRSSFNFLLFICSLI
;
A
#
# COMPACT_ATOMS: atom_id res chain seq x y z
N MET A 1 -13.47 33.57 -23.76
CA MET A 1 -14.17 33.32 -22.48
C MET A 1 -14.45 31.83 -22.26
N MET A 2 -15.18 31.13 -23.15
CA MET A 2 -15.51 29.69 -22.95
C MET A 2 -14.31 28.73 -22.86
N MET A 3 -13.20 28.97 -23.56
CA MET A 3 -12.02 28.10 -23.49
C MET A 3 -11.28 28.12 -22.14
N MET A 4 -11.35 29.22 -21.36
CA MET A 4 -10.65 29.31 -20.07
C MET A 4 -11.39 28.55 -18.96
N MET A 5 -12.73 28.52 -19.01
CA MET A 5 -13.56 27.86 -18.01
C MET A 5 -13.39 26.33 -18.04
N GLN A 6 -13.23 25.75 -19.23
CA GLN A 6 -12.99 24.31 -19.40
C GLN A 6 -11.59 23.88 -18.92
N ALA A 7 -10.59 24.76 -19.03
CA ALA A 7 -9.23 24.49 -18.55
C ALA A 7 -9.17 24.54 -17.01
N SER A 8 -9.84 25.50 -16.36
CA SER A 8 -9.90 25.57 -14.90
C SER A 8 -10.56 24.34 -14.28
N ASP A 9 -11.61 23.80 -14.91
CA ASP A 9 -12.27 22.57 -14.44
C ASP A 9 -11.33 21.36 -14.49
N ARG A 10 -10.50 21.26 -15.53
CA ARG A 10 -9.47 20.20 -15.66
C ARG A 10 -8.40 20.29 -14.57
N PHE A 11 -7.91 21.50 -14.27
CA PHE A 11 -6.94 21.70 -13.19
C PHE A 11 -7.53 21.37 -11.82
N ASN A 12 -8.81 21.71 -11.59
CA ASN A 12 -9.51 21.38 -10.35
C ASN A 12 -9.72 19.87 -10.17
N ILE A 13 -9.98 19.13 -11.27
CA ILE A 13 -10.09 17.66 -11.22
C ILE A 13 -8.73 17.04 -10.88
N ASN A 14 -7.65 17.51 -11.50
CA ASN A 14 -6.31 16.98 -11.25
C ASN A 14 -5.85 17.21 -9.80
N SER A 15 -6.10 18.39 -9.22
CA SER A 15 -5.73 18.65 -7.82
C SER A 15 -6.51 17.78 -6.82
N GLN A 16 -7.78 17.49 -7.11
CA GLN A 16 -8.58 16.57 -6.29
C GLN A 16 -8.06 15.12 -6.38
N LEU A 17 -7.66 14.68 -7.57
CA LEU A 17 -7.07 13.36 -7.77
C LEU A 17 -5.73 13.22 -7.03
N GLU A 18 -4.86 14.21 -7.13
CA GLU A 18 -3.58 14.24 -6.39
C GLU A 18 -3.81 14.22 -4.87
N HIS A 19 -4.81 14.96 -4.39
CA HIS A 19 -5.18 14.94 -2.97
C HIS A 19 -5.64 13.55 -2.51
N LEU A 20 -6.46 12.86 -3.30
CA LEU A 20 -6.91 11.50 -3.00
C LEU A 20 -5.76 10.49 -3.06
N GLN A 21 -4.85 10.63 -4.03
CA GLN A 21 -3.66 9.78 -4.16
C GLN A 21 -2.69 9.96 -2.98
N ALA A 22 -2.56 11.18 -2.46
CA ALA A 22 -1.78 11.44 -1.25
C ALA A 22 -2.43 10.83 0.01
N LYS A 23 -3.76 10.72 0.05
CA LYS A 23 -4.50 10.14 1.18
C LYS A 23 -4.45 8.61 1.21
N TYR A 24 -4.57 7.96 0.06
CA TYR A 24 -4.63 6.50 -0.04
C TYR A 24 -3.36 5.94 -0.64
N VAL A 25 -2.46 5.50 0.24
CA VAL A 25 -1.18 4.89 -0.14
C VAL A 25 -1.40 3.65 -0.98
N GLY A 26 -0.77 3.61 -2.17
CA GLY A 26 -0.91 2.50 -3.13
C GLY A 26 -1.86 2.78 -4.30
N THR A 27 -2.48 3.97 -4.36
CA THR A 27 -3.30 4.38 -5.51
C THR A 27 -2.42 4.56 -6.75
N GLY A 28 -2.75 3.87 -7.84
CA GLY A 28 -2.00 3.94 -9.09
C GLY A 28 -2.25 5.22 -9.91
N HIS A 29 -1.28 5.57 -10.76
CA HIS A 29 -1.40 6.62 -11.78
C HIS A 29 -0.75 6.18 -13.09
N ALA A 30 -0.98 6.90 -14.17
CA ALA A 30 -0.55 6.52 -15.52
C ALA A 30 0.99 6.39 -15.66
N ASP A 31 1.75 7.18 -14.91
CA ASP A 31 3.21 7.20 -14.93
C ASP A 31 3.86 6.26 -13.89
N LEU A 32 3.07 5.39 -13.24
CA LEU A 32 3.57 4.53 -12.17
C LEU A 32 4.48 3.43 -12.71
N ASN A 33 5.67 3.27 -12.13
CA ASN A 33 6.63 2.28 -12.59
C ASN A 33 6.22 0.86 -12.17
N ARG A 34 6.51 -0.14 -13.01
CA ARG A 34 6.24 -1.56 -12.70
C ARG A 34 6.83 -2.01 -11.37
N PHE A 35 7.99 -1.48 -11.00
CA PHE A 35 8.62 -1.77 -9.71
C PHE A 35 7.81 -1.23 -8.53
N GLU A 36 7.35 0.02 -8.60
CA GLU A 36 6.55 0.64 -7.55
C GLU A 36 5.21 -0.08 -7.39
N TRP A 37 4.61 -0.51 -8.51
CA TRP A 37 3.40 -1.34 -8.49
C TRP A 37 3.65 -2.66 -7.75
N ALA A 38 4.70 -3.38 -8.13
CA ALA A 38 5.03 -4.67 -7.54
C ALA A 38 5.29 -4.56 -6.03
N VAL A 39 5.99 -3.50 -5.59
CA VAL A 39 6.22 -3.24 -4.17
C VAL A 39 4.91 -2.96 -3.43
N ASN A 40 3.98 -2.19 -4.02
CA ASN A 40 2.66 -1.96 -3.42
C ASN A 40 1.85 -3.26 -3.26
N ILE A 41 1.86 -4.14 -4.26
CA ILE A 41 1.18 -5.44 -4.19
C ILE A 41 1.80 -6.34 -3.12
N GLN A 42 3.13 -6.44 -3.09
CA GLN A 42 3.85 -7.24 -2.10
C GLN A 42 3.56 -6.74 -0.68
N ARG A 43 3.54 -5.42 -0.50
CA ARG A 43 3.24 -4.74 0.75
C ARG A 43 1.84 -5.07 1.29
N ASP A 44 0.82 -5.05 0.42
CA ASP A 44 -0.57 -5.36 0.80
C ASP A 44 -0.79 -6.85 1.06
N SER A 45 -0.05 -7.69 0.33
CA SER A 45 -0.03 -9.15 0.56
C SER A 45 0.50 -9.48 1.95
N TYR A 46 1.66 -8.95 2.34
CA TYR A 46 2.21 -9.17 3.68
C TYR A 46 1.35 -8.60 4.80
N ALA A 47 0.73 -7.43 4.60
CA ALA A 47 -0.21 -6.87 5.57
C ALA A 47 -1.39 -7.83 5.81
N SER A 48 -1.90 -8.46 4.75
CA SER A 48 -2.96 -9.47 4.83
C SER A 48 -2.48 -10.74 5.55
N TYR A 49 -1.24 -11.20 5.30
CA TYR A 49 -0.70 -12.40 5.94
C TYR A 49 -0.60 -12.24 7.46
N ILE A 50 -0.19 -11.06 7.94
CA ILE A 50 -0.10 -10.77 9.38
C ILE A 50 -1.48 -10.49 10.00
N GLY A 51 -2.38 -9.85 9.25
CA GLY A 51 -3.73 -9.51 9.72
C GLY A 51 -4.66 -10.72 9.85
N HIS A 52 -4.46 -11.75 9.02
CA HIS A 52 -5.27 -12.96 9.04
C HIS A 52 -4.54 -14.12 9.74
N TYR A 53 -4.99 -14.45 10.94
CA TYR A 53 -4.46 -15.57 11.73
C TYR A 53 -4.31 -16.91 10.98
N PRO A 54 -5.29 -17.40 10.18
CA PRO A 54 -5.14 -18.69 9.49
C PRO A 54 -4.04 -18.66 8.42
N MET A 55 -3.84 -17.52 7.76
CA MET A 55 -2.75 -17.33 6.79
C MET A 55 -1.40 -17.35 7.48
N LEU A 56 -1.24 -16.60 8.57
CA LEU A 56 -0.01 -16.60 9.36
C LEU A 56 0.33 -18.00 9.88
N ALA A 57 -0.67 -18.74 10.36
CA ALA A 57 -0.48 -20.11 10.84
C ALA A 57 -0.08 -21.07 9.71
N TYR A 58 -0.63 -20.91 8.50
CA TYR A 58 -0.24 -21.71 7.34
C TYR A 58 1.23 -21.52 6.99
N PHE A 59 1.73 -20.28 6.97
CA PHE A 59 3.14 -20.00 6.71
C PHE A 59 4.06 -20.53 7.82
N ALA A 60 3.67 -20.34 9.09
CA ALA A 60 4.43 -20.87 10.23
C ALA A 60 4.55 -22.41 10.19
N LEU A 61 3.49 -23.10 9.77
CA LEU A 61 3.52 -24.56 9.56
C LEU A 61 4.40 -24.97 8.39
N ALA A 62 4.35 -24.23 7.27
CA ALA A 62 5.14 -24.53 6.08
C ALA A 62 6.65 -24.33 6.31
N GLU A 63 7.03 -23.29 7.04
CA GLU A 63 8.43 -22.97 7.36
C GLU A 63 8.93 -23.66 8.64
N ASN A 64 8.03 -24.33 9.38
CA ASN A 64 8.32 -24.99 10.66
C ASN A 64 8.96 -24.04 11.70
N GLU A 65 8.47 -22.81 11.73
CA GLU A 65 8.92 -21.77 12.65
C GLU A 65 7.78 -21.31 13.58
N SER A 66 8.14 -20.69 14.69
CA SER A 66 7.13 -20.16 15.62
C SER A 66 6.33 -19.03 14.96
N ILE A 67 5.01 -18.98 15.19
CA ILE A 67 4.12 -17.92 14.68
C ILE A 67 4.65 -16.51 15.00
N GLY A 68 5.25 -16.34 16.18
CA GLY A 68 5.86 -15.06 16.58
C GLY A 68 7.08 -14.67 15.76
N ARG A 69 7.91 -15.65 15.37
CA ARG A 69 9.06 -15.43 14.48
C ARG A 69 8.60 -15.09 13.08
N GLU A 70 7.61 -15.80 12.52
CA GLU A 70 7.09 -15.48 11.19
C GLU A 70 6.45 -14.10 11.13
N ARG A 71 5.71 -13.72 12.17
CA ARG A 71 5.19 -12.35 12.28
C ARG A 71 6.31 -11.32 12.29
N TYR A 72 7.39 -11.57 13.04
CA TYR A 72 8.55 -10.68 13.07
C TYR A 72 9.27 -10.64 11.71
N ASN A 73 9.41 -11.79 11.04
CA ASN A 73 9.99 -11.91 9.72
C ASN A 73 9.24 -11.04 8.69
N PHE A 74 7.91 -11.19 8.61
CA PHE A 74 7.07 -10.38 7.73
C PHE A 74 7.06 -8.88 8.09
N MET A 75 7.22 -8.52 9.36
CA MET A 75 7.37 -7.12 9.78
C MET A 75 8.74 -6.54 9.42
N GLN A 76 9.82 -7.32 9.53
CA GLN A 76 11.19 -6.87 9.23
C GLN A 76 11.43 -6.64 7.74
N VAL A 77 10.83 -7.46 6.87
CA VAL A 77 10.88 -7.28 5.41
C VAL A 77 10.40 -5.87 5.00
N ARG A 78 9.68 -5.16 5.88
CA ARG A 78 9.17 -3.81 5.64
C ARG A 78 9.85 -2.67 6.43
N SER A 79 10.82 -2.95 7.31
CA SER A 79 11.50 -1.89 8.09
C SER A 79 12.31 -0.89 7.23
N SER A 80 12.53 -1.17 5.94
CA SER A 80 13.26 -0.26 5.05
C SER A 80 12.38 0.79 4.34
N PHE A 81 11.05 0.64 4.27
CA PHE A 81 10.18 1.62 3.60
C PHE A 81 8.77 1.64 4.24
N ASN A 82 8.53 2.67 5.06
CA ASN A 82 7.19 3.16 5.46
C ASN A 82 6.16 2.08 5.88
N PHE A 83 6.48 1.27 6.90
CA PHE A 83 5.44 0.48 7.61
C PHE A 83 4.54 1.36 8.49
N LEU A 84 5.11 2.43 9.07
CA LEU A 84 4.45 3.26 10.07
C LEU A 84 3.24 4.06 9.51
N LEU A 85 3.30 4.48 8.24
CA LEU A 85 2.21 5.25 7.61
C LEU A 85 0.96 4.40 7.30
N PHE A 86 1.11 3.07 7.20
CA PHE A 86 0.01 2.19 6.79
C PHE A 86 -0.81 1.64 7.97
N ILE A 87 -0.17 1.44 9.14
CA ILE A 87 -0.90 1.07 10.36
C ILE A 87 -1.81 2.22 10.83
N CYS A 88 -1.39 3.47 10.63
CA CYS A 88 -2.15 4.66 11.03
C CYS A 88 -3.30 5.03 10.06
N SER A 89 -3.42 4.37 8.90
CA SER A 89 -4.49 4.63 7.92
C SER A 89 -5.56 3.55 7.89
N LEU A 90 -5.37 2.46 8.65
CA LEU A 90 -6.31 1.33 8.80
C LEU A 90 -6.96 1.25 10.20
N ILE A 91 -6.66 2.22 11.06
CA ILE A 91 -7.34 2.52 12.34
C ILE A 91 -7.86 3.96 12.23
#